data_AF-A0A522FIJ3-F1
#
_entry.id   AF-A0A522FIJ3-F1
#
_cell.length_a   1.000
_cell.length_b   1.000
_cell.length_c   1.000
_cell.angle_alpha   90.00
_cell.angle_beta   90.00
_cell.angle_gamma   90.00
#
_symmetry.space_group_name_H-M   'P 1'
#
loop_
_entity.id
_entity.type
_entity.pdbx_description
1 polymer ?
#
loop_
_entity_poly.entity_id
_entity_poly.type
_entity_poly.pdbx_seq_one_letter_code
_entity_poly.pdbx_strand_id
1 'polypeptide(L)'
;MNTLILIAADKTSLGSSGIFDLSNLLELVGRFSLNLTVILVLVRWLYFSTTRRKDFLFTYILISSIVFLLCFLLVNVMLQIGFALGLFAIFGIIRYRTSSIPIKEMTYLFLIIGISVINALANFSTSSLEI
;
A
#
# COMPACT_ATOMS: atom_id res chain seq x y z
N MET A 1 -37.26 -13.68 -5.28
CA MET A 1 -36.92 -12.75 -6.37
C MET A 1 -36.45 -11.45 -5.73
N ASN A 2 -35.13 -11.25 -5.78
CA ASN A 2 -34.26 -10.23 -5.17
C ASN A 2 -34.85 -8.85 -4.84
N THR A 3 -35.42 -8.69 -3.65
CA THR A 3 -35.58 -7.38 -3.01
C THR A 3 -34.37 -6.99 -2.14
N LEU A 4 -33.37 -7.87 -1.97
CA LEU A 4 -32.16 -7.60 -1.18
C LEU A 4 -30.96 -7.08 -2.01
N ILE A 5 -31.04 -7.03 -3.34
CA ILE A 5 -29.95 -6.49 -4.18
C ILE A 5 -30.07 -4.96 -4.37
N LEU A 6 -31.25 -4.39 -4.17
CA LEU A 6 -31.48 -2.95 -4.38
C LEU A 6 -30.90 -2.03 -3.28
N ILE A 7 -30.48 -2.58 -2.12
CA ILE A 7 -29.86 -1.79 -1.04
C ILE A 7 -28.33 -1.73 -1.17
N ALA A 8 -27.70 -2.67 -1.89
CA ALA A 8 -26.26 -2.62 -2.13
C ALA A 8 -25.88 -1.60 -3.23
N ALA A 9 -26.86 -1.16 -4.03
CA ALA A 9 -26.69 -0.18 -5.10
C ALA A 9 -27.00 1.28 -4.67
N ASP A 10 -27.47 1.50 -3.44
CA ASP A 10 -27.86 2.82 -2.90
C ASP A 10 -26.85 3.34 -1.87
N LYS A 11 -25.56 3.32 -2.21
CA LYS A 11 -24.53 4.14 -1.56
C LYS A 11 -23.65 4.86 -2.56
N THR A 12 -24.19 5.13 -3.73
CA THR A 12 -23.64 6.11 -4.67
C THR A 12 -24.58 7.30 -4.73
N SER A 13 -24.13 8.41 -4.15
CA SER A 13 -24.64 9.77 -4.32
C SER A 13 -25.90 10.17 -3.54
N LEU A 14 -25.72 10.47 -2.24
CA LEU A 14 -26.52 11.53 -1.60
C LEU A 14 -25.65 12.40 -0.67
N GLY A 15 -25.30 13.58 -1.19
CA GLY A 15 -25.22 14.81 -0.38
C GLY A 15 -23.87 15.17 0.24
N SER A 16 -23.04 15.93 -0.48
CA SER A 16 -22.76 17.34 -0.15
C SER A 16 -21.55 17.83 -0.92
N SER A 17 -21.79 18.65 -1.95
CA SER A 17 -20.78 19.56 -2.47
C SER A 17 -20.37 20.52 -1.35
N GLY A 18 -19.12 20.36 -0.89
CA GLY A 18 -18.53 21.16 0.19
C GLY A 18 -17.05 20.84 0.38
N ILE A 19 -16.22 21.20 -0.61
CA ILE A 19 -14.75 21.33 -0.53
C ILE A 19 -13.92 20.03 -0.39
N PHE A 20 -14.49 18.91 0.08
CA PHE A 20 -13.84 17.59 0.07
C PHE A 20 -14.83 16.50 -0.33
N ASP A 21 -14.54 15.76 -1.39
CA ASP A 21 -15.27 14.52 -1.69
C ASP A 21 -15.02 13.51 -0.57
N LEU A 22 -15.92 13.47 0.41
CA LEU A 22 -15.87 12.51 1.52
C LEU A 22 -15.79 11.07 0.99
N SER A 23 -16.37 10.78 -0.18
CA SER A 23 -16.26 9.46 -0.83
C SER A 23 -14.82 9.11 -1.22
N ASN A 24 -14.08 10.04 -1.84
CA ASN A 24 -12.68 9.83 -2.22
C ASN A 24 -11.77 9.74 -0.99
N LEU A 25 -12.04 10.53 0.05
CA LEU A 25 -11.33 10.44 1.32
C LEU A 25 -11.63 9.12 2.04
N LEU A 26 -12.87 8.65 2.03
CA LEU A 26 -13.25 7.37 2.65
C LEU A 26 -12.60 6.19 1.91
N GLU A 27 -12.52 6.25 0.58
CA GLU A 27 -11.82 5.26 -0.23
C GLU A 27 -10.32 5.24 0.06
N LEU A 28 -9.68 6.42 0.14
CA LEU A 28 -8.29 6.56 0.53
C LEU A 28 -8.04 5.97 1.92
N VAL A 29 -8.83 6.38 2.93
CA VAL A 29 -8.69 5.92 4.31
C VAL A 29 -8.97 4.42 4.43
N GLY A 30 -9.96 3.92 3.71
CA GLY A 30 -10.29 2.49 3.63
C GLY A 30 -9.10 1.68 3.12
N ARG A 31 -8.57 2.03 1.94
CA ARG A 31 -7.40 1.34 1.35
C ARG A 31 -6.14 1.51 2.20
N PHE A 32 -5.91 2.69 2.77
CA PHE A 32 -4.80 2.95 3.67
C PHE A 32 -4.87 2.10 4.94
N SER A 33 -6.05 1.95 5.54
CA SER A 33 -6.25 1.13 6.73
C SER A 33 -6.03 -0.36 6.45
N LEU A 34 -6.44 -0.85 5.27
CA LEU A 34 -6.15 -2.20 4.82
C LEU A 34 -4.64 -2.39 4.60
N ASN A 35 -3.97 -1.42 3.97
CA ASN A 35 -2.52 -1.44 3.82
C ASN A 35 -1.80 -1.50 5.16
N LEU A 36 -2.18 -0.62 6.08
CA LEU A 36 -1.63 -0.58 7.43
C LEU A 36 -1.85 -1.93 8.14
N THR A 37 -3.02 -2.55 7.99
CA THR A 37 -3.34 -3.85 8.59
C THR A 37 -2.47 -4.96 8.00
N VAL A 38 -2.36 -5.05 6.68
CA VAL A 38 -1.51 -6.04 5.98
C VAL A 38 -0.06 -5.89 6.41
N ILE A 39 0.45 -4.65 6.47
CA ILE A 39 1.82 -4.38 6.91
C ILE A 39 2.00 -4.66 8.40
N LEU A 40 1.04 -4.35 9.26
CA LEU A 40 1.11 -4.67 10.68
C LEU A 40 1.17 -6.19 10.89
N VAL A 41 0.38 -6.97 10.14
CA VAL A 41 0.42 -8.44 10.19
C VAL A 41 1.75 -8.96 9.66
N LEU A 42 2.23 -8.46 8.53
CA LEU A 42 3.53 -8.83 7.95
C LEU A 42 4.67 -8.53 8.89
N VAL A 43 4.75 -7.29 9.37
CA VAL A 43 5.76 -6.85 10.33
C VAL A 43 5.67 -7.70 11.58
N ARG A 44 4.48 -7.97 12.14
CA ARG A 44 4.31 -8.85 13.31
C ARG A 44 4.86 -10.26 13.04
N TRP A 45 4.53 -10.87 11.91
CA TRP A 45 4.94 -12.24 11.54
C TRP A 45 6.44 -12.34 11.26
N LEU A 46 6.96 -11.41 10.45
CA LEU A 46 8.36 -11.32 10.05
C LEU A 46 9.27 -11.03 11.24
N TYR A 47 8.81 -10.15 12.13
CA TYR A 47 9.57 -9.68 13.26
C TYR A 47 9.62 -10.69 14.40
N PHE A 48 8.54 -11.45 14.65
CA PHE A 48 8.56 -12.54 15.62
C PHE A 48 9.55 -13.65 15.24
N SER A 49 9.88 -13.79 13.95
CA SER A 49 10.75 -14.84 13.45
C SER A 49 12.25 -14.60 13.65
N THR A 50 12.74 -13.36 13.86
CA THR A 50 14.18 -13.12 13.59
C THR A 50 14.99 -12.28 14.58
N THR A 51 14.46 -11.33 15.38
CA THR A 51 15.31 -10.58 16.35
C THR A 51 14.52 -9.72 17.36
N ARG A 52 14.97 -9.68 18.63
CA ARG A 52 14.41 -8.90 19.76
C ARG A 52 14.75 -7.39 19.78
N ARG A 53 15.27 -6.79 18.70
CA ARG A 53 15.72 -5.37 18.67
C ARG A 53 14.72 -4.46 17.95
N LYS A 54 14.00 -3.63 18.74
CA LYS A 54 12.76 -2.89 18.37
C LYS A 54 12.94 -1.76 17.35
N ASP A 55 14.17 -1.50 16.91
CA ASP A 55 14.52 -0.25 16.26
C ASP A 55 13.99 -0.12 14.81
N PHE A 56 13.84 -1.24 14.08
CA PHE A 56 13.45 -1.22 12.66
C PHE A 56 11.94 -1.31 12.39
N LEU A 57 11.13 -1.68 13.40
CA LEU A 57 9.67 -1.82 13.26
C LEU A 57 9.01 -0.52 12.80
N PHE A 58 9.40 0.57 13.46
CA PHE A 58 8.87 1.88 13.17
C PHE A 58 9.25 2.34 11.75
N THR A 59 10.51 2.15 11.38
CA THR A 59 11.03 2.48 10.05
C THR A 59 10.28 1.74 8.93
N TYR A 60 9.96 0.47 9.13
CA TYR A 60 9.21 -0.33 8.14
C TYR A 60 7.77 0.14 7.95
N ILE A 61 7.07 0.45 9.04
CA ILE A 61 5.71 1.01 8.98
C ILE A 61 5.74 2.39 8.31
N LEU A 62 6.71 3.23 8.66
CA LEU A 62 6.86 4.57 8.10
C LEU A 62 7.11 4.52 6.58
N ILE A 63 8.04 3.69 6.14
CA ILE A 63 8.37 3.51 4.71
C ILE A 63 7.17 2.95 3.94
N SER A 64 6.48 1.95 4.48
CA SER A 64 5.26 1.42 3.84
C SER A 64 4.20 2.51 3.66
N SER A 65 3.93 3.28 4.72
CA SER A 65 2.94 4.34 4.70
C SER A 65 3.28 5.41 3.65
N ILE A 66 4.54 5.84 3.57
CA ILE A 66 5.00 6.83 2.59
C ILE A 66 4.86 6.29 1.17
N VAL A 67 5.32 5.06 0.92
CA VAL A 67 5.25 4.44 -0.41
C VAL A 67 3.81 4.27 -0.86
N PHE A 68 2.93 3.75 -0.01
CA PHE A 68 1.51 3.61 -0.32
C PHE A 68 0.88 4.97 -0.67
N LEU A 69 1.13 5.99 0.14
CA LEU A 69 0.55 7.31 -0.05
C LEU A 69 1.05 7.96 -1.35
N LEU A 70 2.34 7.83 -1.67
CA LEU A 70 2.90 8.27 -2.95
C LEU A 70 2.24 7.53 -4.12
N CYS A 71 2.11 6.21 -4.06
CA CYS A 71 1.50 5.44 -5.14
C CYS A 71 0.03 5.80 -5.36
N PHE A 72 -0.72 6.00 -4.26
CA PHE A 72 -2.13 6.36 -4.32
C PHE A 72 -2.34 7.77 -4.89
N LEU A 73 -1.53 8.75 -4.47
CA LEU A 73 -1.62 10.11 -5.01
C LEU A 73 -1.22 10.20 -6.49
N LEU A 74 -0.29 9.37 -6.93
CA LEU A 74 0.19 9.36 -8.31
C LEU A 74 -0.54 8.36 -9.22
N VAL A 75 -1.65 7.75 -8.78
CA VAL A 75 -2.35 6.70 -9.54
C VAL A 75 -2.78 7.15 -10.96
N ASN A 76 -2.95 8.46 -11.15
CA ASN A 76 -3.34 9.07 -12.43
C ASN A 76 -2.15 9.35 -13.38
N VAL A 77 -0.92 9.07 -12.96
CA VAL A 77 0.30 9.29 -13.76
C VAL A 77 0.76 7.96 -14.36
N MET A 78 1.41 8.00 -15.53
CA MET A 78 2.05 6.82 -16.14
C MET A 78 3.21 6.31 -15.26
N LEU A 79 2.86 5.52 -14.24
CA LEU A 79 3.75 5.12 -13.15
C LEU A 79 4.73 3.99 -13.52
N GLN A 80 4.49 3.28 -14.62
CA GLN A 80 5.20 2.03 -14.94
C GLN A 80 6.71 2.23 -15.14
N ILE A 81 7.13 3.30 -15.81
CA ILE A 81 8.56 3.60 -16.02
C ILE A 81 9.23 4.14 -14.75
N GLY A 82 8.48 4.93 -13.96
CA GLY A 82 8.97 5.52 -12.71
C GLY A 82 9.23 4.49 -11.62
N PHE A 83 8.41 3.44 -11.54
CA PHE A 83 8.65 2.32 -10.63
C PHE A 83 9.91 1.53 -10.98
N ALA A 84 10.11 1.18 -12.26
CA ALA A 84 11.28 0.43 -12.68
C ALA A 84 12.58 1.21 -12.37
N LEU A 85 12.59 2.52 -12.66
CA LEU A 85 13.71 3.40 -12.34
C LEU A 85 13.90 3.58 -10.83
N GLY A 86 12.83 3.75 -10.05
CA GLY A 86 12.89 3.90 -8.60
C GLY A 86 13.40 2.65 -7.88
N LEU A 87 12.96 1.46 -8.32
CA LEU A 87 13.40 0.18 -7.75
C LEU A 87 14.87 -0.08 -8.05
N PHE A 88 15.32 0.25 -9.26
CA PHE A 88 16.73 0.19 -9.63
C PHE A 88 17.59 1.15 -8.81
N ALA A 89 17.12 2.38 -8.58
CA ALA A 89 17.80 3.37 -7.74
C ALA A 89 17.91 2.91 -6.28
N ILE A 90 16.82 2.34 -5.72
CA ILE A 90 16.81 1.75 -4.39
C ILE A 90 17.85 0.62 -4.31
N PHE A 91 17.87 -0.31 -5.26
CA PHE A 91 18.88 -1.38 -5.29
C PHE A 91 20.32 -0.85 -5.42
N GLY A 92 20.54 0.24 -6.16
CA GLY A 92 21.83 0.93 -6.24
C GLY A 92 22.28 1.47 -4.88
N ILE A 93 21.43 2.27 -4.22
CA ILE A 93 21.73 2.84 -2.89
C ILE A 93 21.95 1.72 -1.86
N ILE A 94 21.14 0.66 -1.93
CA ILE A 94 21.19 -0.50 -1.05
C ILE A 94 22.48 -1.32 -1.23
N ARG A 95 23.04 -1.36 -2.44
CA ARG A 95 24.30 -2.08 -2.71
C ARG A 95 25.55 -1.34 -2.23
N TYR A 96 25.54 -0.01 -2.18
CA TYR A 96 26.74 0.81 -1.97
C TYR A 96 26.84 1.49 -0.59
N ARG A 97 25.98 1.14 0.39
CA ARG A 97 26.07 1.74 1.73
C ARG A 97 27.23 1.18 2.57
N THR A 98 27.91 2.08 3.29
CA THR A 98 29.14 1.85 4.07
C THR A 98 28.94 1.11 5.40
N SER A 99 27.72 1.03 5.91
CA SER A 99 27.34 0.16 7.04
C SER A 99 26.48 -0.99 6.51
N SER A 100 26.94 -2.23 6.72
CA SER A 100 26.26 -3.42 6.24
C SER A 100 25.01 -3.70 7.08
N ILE A 101 23.87 -3.21 6.61
CA ILE A 101 22.57 -3.73 7.05
C ILE A 101 22.56 -5.24 6.73
N PRO A 102 22.22 -6.12 7.68
CA PRO A 102 22.17 -7.55 7.41
C PRO A 102 21.25 -7.82 6.22
N ILE A 103 21.70 -8.68 5.30
CA ILE A 103 21.02 -9.00 4.02
C ILE A 103 19.52 -9.26 4.20
N LYS A 104 19.14 -9.89 5.32
CA LYS A 104 17.75 -10.19 5.69
C LYS A 104 16.85 -8.94 5.78
N GLU A 105 17.33 -7.86 6.40
CA GLU A 105 16.56 -6.64 6.59
C GLU A 105 16.36 -5.87 5.28
N MET A 106 17.31 -6.00 4.35
CA MET A 106 17.19 -5.40 3.02
C MET A 106 16.09 -6.10 2.20
N THR A 107 15.98 -7.42 2.30
CA THR A 107 14.91 -8.19 1.66
C THR A 107 13.53 -7.84 2.24
N TYR A 108 13.45 -7.59 3.54
CA TYR A 108 12.20 -7.15 4.18
C TYR A 108 11.76 -5.77 3.73
N LEU A 109 12.68 -4.82 3.61
CA LEU A 109 12.38 -3.51 3.03
C LEU A 109 11.85 -3.66 1.60
N PHE A 110 12.51 -4.47 0.78
CA PHE A 110 12.08 -4.71 -0.58
C PHE A 110 10.66 -5.30 -0.66
N LEU A 111 10.38 -6.32 0.17
CA LEU A 111 9.06 -6.96 0.25
C LEU A 111 7.97 -5.96 0.66
N ILE A 112 8.22 -5.15 1.70
CA ILE A 112 7.27 -4.17 2.22
C ILE A 112 6.95 -3.09 1.19
N ILE A 113 7.96 -2.60 0.47
CA ILE A 113 7.78 -1.65 -0.63
C ILE A 113 6.90 -2.29 -1.71
N GLY A 114 7.22 -3.49 -2.18
CA GLY A 114 6.45 -4.17 -3.22
C GLY A 114 4.98 -4.40 -2.84
N ILE A 115 4.73 -4.85 -1.62
CA ILE A 115 3.36 -5.10 -1.13
C ILE A 115 2.57 -3.80 -1.00
N SER A 116 3.19 -2.73 -0.49
CA SER A 116 2.56 -1.42 -0.39
C SER A 116 2.20 -0.85 -1.77
N VAL A 117 3.06 -1.04 -2.76
CA VAL A 117 2.84 -0.64 -4.15
C VAL A 117 1.68 -1.42 -4.76
N ILE A 118 1.69 -2.75 -4.66
CA ILE A 118 0.60 -3.60 -5.17
C ILE A 118 -0.73 -3.19 -4.53
N ASN A 119 -0.75 -2.96 -3.23
CA ASN A 119 -1.97 -2.61 -2.52
C ASN A 119 -2.49 -1.20 -2.86
N ALA A 120 -1.60 -0.25 -3.16
CA ALA A 120 -2.00 1.07 -3.65
C ALA A 120 -2.55 1.04 -5.09
N LEU A 121 -1.98 0.18 -5.94
CA LEU A 121 -2.37 0.01 -7.34
C LEU A 121 -3.53 -0.98 -7.54
N ALA A 122 -3.86 -1.76 -6.51
CA ALA A 122 -4.94 -2.73 -6.53
C ALA A 122 -6.29 -2.00 -6.66
N ASN A 123 -6.65 -1.70 -7.90
CA ASN A 123 -8.00 -1.37 -8.28
C ASN A 123 -8.66 -2.69 -8.67
N PHE A 124 -9.74 -3.04 -7.98
CA PHE A 124 -10.60 -4.13 -8.43
C PHE A 124 -11.19 -3.73 -9.78
N SER A 125 -10.50 -4.07 -10.87
CA SER A 125 -11.15 -4.19 -12.15
C SER A 125 -12.21 -5.27 -11.97
N THR A 126 -13.46 -4.83 -11.82
CA THR A 126 -14.69 -5.63 -11.88
C THR A 126 -14.85 -6.21 -13.29
N SER A 127 -13.89 -7.03 -13.72
CA SER A 127 -13.85 -7.66 -15.05
C SER A 127 -14.13 -9.17 -14.99
N SER A 128 -14.54 -9.70 -13.83
CA SER A 128 -14.81 -11.15 -13.67
C SER A 128 -16.25 -11.47 -13.29
N LEU A 129 -17.19 -10.52 -13.46
CA LEU A 129 -18.63 -10.76 -13.29
C LEU A 129 -19.40 -10.40 -14.57
N GLU A 130 -18.85 -10.78 -15.72
CA GLU A 130 -19.60 -10.87 -16.96
C GLU A 130 -19.64 -12.36 -17.38
N ILE A 131 -20.44 -13.13 -16.65
CA ILE A 131 -20.99 -14.43 -17.07
C ILE A 131 -22.46 -14.45 -16.64
#